data_AF-A0A7W0THT8-F1
#
_entry.id   AF-A0A7W0THT8-F1
#
_cell.length_a   1.000
_cell.length_b   1.000
_cell.length_c   1.000
_cell.angle_alpha   90.00
_cell.angle_beta   90.00
_cell.angle_gamma   90.00
#
_symmetry.space_group_name_H-M   'P 1'
#
loop_
_entity.id
_entity.type
_entity.pdbx_description
1 polymer ?
#
loop_
_entity_poly.entity_id
_entity_poly.type
_entity_poly.pdbx_seq_one_letter_code
_entity_poly.pdbx_strand_id
1 'polypeptide(L)' 'MSPARRRQAVAMLRDRLGVSERRACRYVGQHRSTQRRPAAVAADDQALRGALRQIAGERPRWGYRRAHHELGLRG' A
#
# COMPACT_ATOMS: atom_id res chain seq x y z
N MET A 1 -5.19 8.89 -6.43
CA MET A 1 -5.82 7.58 -6.08
C MET A 1 -4.72 6.56 -5.81
N SER A 2 -4.82 5.76 -4.73
CA SER A 2 -3.79 4.78 -4.39
C SER A 2 -3.76 3.60 -5.39
N PRO A 3 -2.62 2.91 -5.57
CA PRO A 3 -2.54 1.72 -6.42
C PRO A 3 -3.55 0.62 -6.04
N ALA A 4 -3.81 0.45 -4.74
CA ALA A 4 -4.83 -0.49 -4.25
C ALA A 4 -6.24 -0.12 -4.74
N ARG A 5 -6.63 1.16 -4.66
CA ARG A 5 -7.93 1.63 -5.17
C ARG A 5 -8.04 1.46 -6.69
N ARG A 6 -6.95 1.67 -7.45
CA ARG A 6 -6.92 1.40 -8.90
C ARG A 6 -7.17 -0.08 -9.21
N ARG A 7 -6.52 -0.98 -8.48
CA ARG A 7 -6.73 -2.43 -8.64
C ARG A 7 -8.17 -2.83 -8.36
N GLN A 8 -8.75 -2.26 -7.31
CA GLN A 8 -10.15 -2.53 -6.93
C GLN A 8 -11.12 -2.00 -7.99
N ALA A 9 -10.88 -0.81 -8.54
CA ALA A 9 -11.67 -0.28 -9.65
C ALA A 9 -11.58 -1.17 -10.90
N VAL A 10 -10.39 -1.69 -11.23
CA VAL A 10 -10.22 -2.65 -12.35
C VAL A 10 -11.03 -3.93 -12.12
N ALA A 11 -10.98 -4.51 -10.91
CA ALA A 11 -11.77 -5.68 -10.57
C ALA A 11 -13.27 -5.39 -10.70
N MET A 12 -13.74 -4.29 -10.10
CA MET A 12 -15.14 -3.88 -10.18
C MET A 12 -15.64 -3.72 -11.64
N LEU A 13 -14.84 -3.12 -12.52
CA LEU A 13 -15.21 -2.98 -13.94
C LEU A 13 -15.31 -4.33 -14.64
N ARG A 14 -14.39 -5.26 -14.37
CA ARG A 14 -14.46 -6.62 -14.92
C ARG A 14 -15.72 -7.33 -14.45
N ASP A 15 -16.02 -7.25 -13.16
CA ASP A 15 -17.12 -7.99 -12.53
C ASP A 15 -18.49 -7.41 -12.89
N ARG A 16 -18.63 -6.07 -12.90
CA ARG A 16 -19.93 -5.41 -13.12
C ARG A 16 -20.26 -5.16 -14.59
N LEU A 17 -19.24 -4.95 -15.43
CA LEU A 17 -19.44 -4.58 -16.84
C LEU A 17 -18.96 -5.66 -17.80
N GLY A 18 -18.42 -6.78 -17.32
CA GLY A 18 -17.93 -7.89 -18.16
C GLY A 18 -16.77 -7.52 -19.07
N VAL A 19 -16.11 -6.36 -18.85
CA VAL A 19 -15.02 -5.91 -19.71
C VAL A 19 -13.75 -6.68 -19.44
N SER A 20 -12.94 -6.89 -20.48
CA SER A 20 -11.63 -7.52 -20.31
C SER A 20 -10.73 -6.69 -19.41
N GLU A 21 -9.80 -7.36 -18.70
CA GLU A 21 -8.81 -6.69 -17.84
C GLU A 21 -8.05 -5.59 -18.59
N ARG A 22 -7.70 -5.81 -19.86
CA ARG A 22 -7.02 -4.80 -20.70
C ARG A 22 -7.85 -3.54 -20.85
N ARG A 23 -9.16 -3.68 -21.08
CA ARG A 23 -10.09 -2.56 -21.26
C ARG A 23 -10.35 -1.85 -19.93
N ALA A 24 -10.58 -2.61 -18.84
CA ALA A 24 -10.70 -2.06 -17.49
C ALA A 24 -9.46 -1.27 -17.06
N CYS A 25 -8.26 -1.82 -17.27
CA CYS A 25 -6.99 -1.15 -17.01
C CYS A 25 -6.85 0.17 -17.78
N ARG A 26 -7.27 0.20 -19.06
CA ARG A 26 -7.26 1.42 -19.88
C ARG A 26 -8.20 2.49 -19.31
N TYR A 27 -9.41 2.12 -18.90
CA TYR A 27 -10.37 3.07 -18.30
C TYR A 27 -9.88 3.66 -16.98
N VAL A 28 -9.25 2.84 -16.14
CA VAL A 28 -8.72 3.30 -14.83
C VAL A 28 -7.38 4.03 -14.96
N GLY A 29 -6.71 3.96 -16.13
CA GLY A 29 -5.35 4.46 -16.33
C GLY A 29 -4.30 3.64 -15.55
N GLN A 30 -4.56 2.36 -15.31
CA GLN A 30 -3.65 1.44 -14.65
C GLN A 30 -2.90 0.59 -15.68
N HIS A 31 -1.57 0.56 -15.62
CA HIS A 31 -0.83 -0.37 -16.48
C HIS A 31 -1.17 -1.83 -16.13
N ARG A 32 -1.41 -2.66 -17.14
CA ARG A 32 -1.84 -4.06 -16.96
C ARG A 32 -0.81 -4.89 -16.17
N SER A 33 0.50 -4.64 -16.34
CA SER A 33 1.51 -5.37 -15.56
C SER A 33 1.38 -5.11 -14.06
N THR A 34 1.01 -3.88 -13.67
CA THR A 34 0.74 -3.57 -12.27
C THR A 34 -0.46 -4.36 -11.77
N GLN A 35 -1.56 -4.45 -12.55
CA GLN A 35 -2.74 -5.22 -12.13
C GLN A 35 -2.40 -6.69 -11.87
N ARG A 36 -1.56 -7.29 -12.72
CA ARG A 36 -1.16 -8.70 -12.62
C ARG A 36 -0.10 -8.98 -11.57
N ARG A 37 0.74 -7.99 -11.25
CA ARG A 37 1.75 -8.15 -10.20
C ARG A 37 1.05 -8.37 -8.86
N PRO A 38 1.49 -9.32 -8.02
CA PRO A 38 0.98 -9.49 -6.67
C PRO A 38 0.99 -8.16 -5.93
N ALA A 39 -0.07 -7.90 -5.15
CA ALA A 39 -0.03 -6.78 -4.22
C ALA A 39 1.10 -7.04 -3.23
N ALA A 40 2.10 -6.16 -3.20
CA ALA A 40 3.08 -6.17 -2.14
C ALA A 40 2.39 -5.62 -0.89
N VAL A 41 1.79 -6.51 -0.11
CA VAL A 41 1.42 -6.23 1.27
C VAL A 41 2.55 -6.84 2.08
N ALA A 42 3.51 -6.03 2.52
CA ALA A 42 4.51 -6.52 3.47
C ALA A 42 3.75 -6.84 4.77
N ALA A 43 3.81 -8.10 5.21
CA ALA A 43 3.05 -8.60 6.37
C ALA A 43 3.28 -7.74 7.63
N ASP A 44 4.49 -7.20 7.79
CA ASP A 44 4.89 -6.43 8.97
C ASP A 44 4.57 -4.93 8.90
N ASP A 45 4.00 -4.44 7.79
CA ASP A 45 3.81 -2.99 7.60
C ASP A 45 2.83 -2.41 8.64
N GLN A 46 1.86 -3.19 9.11
CA GLN A 46 0.91 -2.73 10.12
C GLN A 46 1.54 -2.64 11.52
N ALA A 47 2.31 -3.64 11.92
CA ALA A 47 3.03 -3.65 13.20
C ALA A 47 4.09 -2.54 13.23
N LEU A 48 4.86 -2.38 12.15
CA LEU A 48 5.85 -1.32 11.99
C LEU A 48 5.20 0.07 12.09
N ARG A 49 4.07 0.30 11.40
CA ARG A 49 3.32 1.55 11.51
C ARG A 49 2.78 1.78 12.93
N GLY A 50 2.36 0.73 13.63
CA GLY A 50 1.96 0.80 15.03
C GLY A 50 3.08 1.29 15.92
N ALA A 51 4.26 0.66 15.82
CA ALA A 51 5.44 1.03 16.58
C ALA A 51 5.92 2.46 16.25
N LEU A 52 5.90 2.86 14.98
CA LEU A 52 6.20 4.25 14.57
C LEU A 52 5.25 5.27 15.20
N ARG A 53 3.94 4.98 15.28
CA ARG A 53 2.97 5.87 15.93
C ARG A 53 3.23 5.99 17.43
N GLN A 54 3.56 4.88 18.08
CA GLN A 54 3.91 4.88 19.50
C GLN A 54 5.16 5.75 19.76
N ILE A 55 6.22 5.57 18.97
CA ILE A 55 7.44 6.39 19.08
C ILE A 55 7.14 7.87 18.83
N ALA A 56 6.29 8.19 17.85
CA ALA A 56 5.90 9.57 17.59
C ALA A 56 5.13 10.21 18.77
N GLY A 57 4.32 9.42 19.49
CA GLY A 57 3.63 9.86 20.70
C GLY A 57 4.56 10.05 21.89
N GLU A 58 5.47 9.09 22.12
CA GLU A 58 6.43 9.13 23.23
C GLU A 58 7.53 10.18 23.02
N ARG A 59 7.98 10.37 21.76
CA ARG A 59 9.16 11.17 21.41
C ARG A 59 8.93 12.03 20.16
N PRO A 60 8.09 13.09 20.22
CA PRO A 60 7.67 13.85 19.04
C PRO A 60 8.79 14.56 18.26
N ARG A 61 9.90 14.92 18.93
CA ARG A 61 11.02 15.67 18.33
C ARG A 61 12.08 14.78 17.66
N TRP A 62 11.90 13.47 17.65
CA TRP A 62 12.94 12.53 17.24
C TRP A 62 13.16 12.42 15.73
N GLY A 63 12.13 12.74 14.93
CA GLY A 63 12.18 12.57 13.49
C GLY A 63 12.42 11.11 13.05
N TYR A 64 12.49 10.88 11.75
CA TYR A 64 12.51 9.51 11.21
C TYR A 64 13.80 8.74 11.53
N ARG A 65 14.96 9.41 11.62
CA ARG A 65 16.27 8.73 11.82
C ARG A 65 16.38 8.07 13.20
N ARG A 66 15.98 8.79 14.27
CA ARG A 66 16.01 8.24 15.63
C ARG A 66 14.93 7.18 15.82
N ALA A 67 13.75 7.40 15.24
CA ALA A 67 12.70 6.38 15.23
C ALA A 67 13.17 5.09 14.52
N HIS A 68 13.87 5.21 13.40
CA HIS A 68 14.45 4.06 12.69
C HIS A 68 15.49 3.32 13.53
N HIS A 69 16.41 4.05 14.18
CA HIS A 69 17.40 3.45 15.07
C HIS A 69 16.74 2.71 16.24
N GLU A 70 15.76 3.34 16.89
CA GLU A 70 14.97 2.74 17.98
C GLU A 70 14.25 1.47 17.53
N LEU A 71 13.62 1.49 16.35
CA LEU A 71 12.96 0.30 15.80
C LEU A 71 13.95 -0.81 15.47
N GLY A 72 15.15 -0.47 15.01
CA GLY A 72 16.22 -1.43 14.77
C GLY A 72 16.77 -2.07 16.05
N LEU A 73 16.69 -1.39 17.19
CA LEU A 73 17.06 -1.95 18.50
C LEU A 73 15.97 -2.83 19.12
N ARG A 74 14.70 -2.64 18.71
CA ARG A 74 13.54 -3.41 19.21
C ARG A 74 13.33 -4.72 18.45
N GLY A 75 14.09 -4.97 17.38
CA GLY A 75 14.01 -6.13 16.50
C GLY A 75 15.04 -7.20 16.84
#